data_AF-A0A4Y2L700-F1
#
_entry.id   AF-A0A4Y2L700-F1
#
_cell.length_a   1.000
_cell.length_b   1.000
_cell.length_c   1.000
_cell.angle_alpha   90.00
_cell.angle_beta   90.00
_cell.angle_gamma   90.00
#
_symmetry.space_group_name_H-M   'P 1'
#
loop_
_entity.id
_entity.type
_entity.pdbx_description
1 polymer ?
#
loop_
_entity_poly.entity_id
_entity_poly.type
_entity_poly.pdbx_seq_one_letter_code
_entity_poly.pdbx_strand_id
1 'polypeptide(L)'
;MKAANYLNIIADQLHPYMAFVFPTGNGNFQQDNAPCHKDRIVLEWFEEHTDEFHLMSWPPNLPDLNPMEHVWGVMEWQLRAQTPSCPNITNLRDRCLDIWYNLSPVMYKKLVASMPRRVADFLEVKRGATLY
;
A
#
# COMPACT_ATOMS: atom_id res chain seq x y z
N MET A 1 -14.86 -2.70 -1.30
CA MET A 1 -15.06 -1.90 -0.07
C MET A 1 -15.88 -0.66 -0.43
N LYS A 2 -16.72 -0.13 0.45
CA LYS A 2 -17.40 1.17 0.24
C LYS A 2 -16.49 2.32 0.68
N ALA A 3 -16.60 3.49 0.07
CA ALA A 3 -15.80 4.67 0.42
C ALA A 3 -15.89 5.03 1.91
N ALA A 4 -17.10 5.00 2.49
CA ALA A 4 -17.30 5.29 3.91
C ALA A 4 -16.52 4.34 4.84
N ASN A 5 -16.45 3.05 4.50
CA ASN A 5 -15.69 2.09 5.29
C ASN A 5 -14.18 2.32 5.16
N TYR A 6 -13.72 2.73 3.97
CA TYR A 6 -12.33 3.10 3.76
C TYR A 6 -11.98 4.36 4.57
N LEU A 7 -12.84 5.38 4.52
CA LEU A 7 -12.67 6.61 5.30
C LEU A 7 -12.56 6.31 6.80
N ASN A 8 -13.37 5.41 7.35
CA ASN A 8 -13.25 5.00 8.75
C ASN A 8 -11.87 4.38 9.05
N ILE A 9 -11.31 3.57 8.14
CA ILE A 9 -9.95 3.02 8.31
C ILE A 9 -8.91 4.15 8.30
N ILE A 10 -9.06 5.12 7.39
CA ILE A 10 -8.15 6.27 7.30
C ILE A 10 -8.20 7.09 8.59
N ALA A 11 -9.39 7.49 9.04
CA ALA A 11 -9.56 8.32 10.24
C ALA A 11 -9.20 7.58 11.53
N ASP A 12 -9.59 6.31 11.69
CA ASP A 12 -9.45 5.61 12.97
C ASP A 12 -8.10 4.91 13.13
N GLN A 13 -7.40 4.59 12.04
CA GLN A 13 -6.17 3.79 12.07
C GLN A 13 -4.98 4.53 11.47
N LEU A 14 -5.10 5.03 10.24
CA LEU A 14 -3.98 5.67 9.55
C LEU A 14 -3.63 7.01 10.20
N HIS A 15 -4.62 7.86 10.44
CA HIS A 15 -4.41 9.21 10.93
C HIS A 15 -3.68 9.26 12.28
N PRO A 16 -4.11 8.53 13.33
CA PRO A 16 -3.35 8.44 14.58
C PRO A 16 -1.93 7.88 14.39
N TYR A 17 -1.76 6.91 13.50
CA TYR A 17 -0.46 6.34 13.20
C TYR A 17 0.48 7.36 12.55
N MET A 18 -0.01 8.15 11.59
CA MET A 18 0.76 9.20 10.93
C MET A 18 1.17 10.30 11.91
N ALA A 19 0.24 10.74 12.77
CA ALA A 19 0.55 11.71 13.81
C ALA A 19 1.62 11.20 14.80
N PHE A 20 1.62 9.90 15.10
CA PHE A 20 2.62 9.29 15.98
C PHE A 20 4.00 9.14 15.32
N VAL A 21 4.05 8.65 14.08
CA VAL A 21 5.32 8.35 13.37
C VAL A 21 5.94 9.59 12.72
N PHE A 22 5.11 10.52 12.25
CA PHE A 22 5.49 11.75 11.56
C PHE A 22 4.93 12.98 12.28
N PRO A 23 5.32 13.24 13.54
CA PRO A 23 4.72 14.31 14.37
C PRO A 23 4.96 15.72 13.83
N THR A 24 5.86 15.90 12.86
CA THR A 24 6.15 17.18 12.21
C THR A 24 5.37 17.36 10.90
N GLY A 25 4.44 16.46 10.58
CA GLY A 25 3.61 16.55 9.38
C GLY A 25 4.29 16.19 8.06
N ASN A 26 5.48 15.58 8.10
CA ASN A 26 6.27 15.25 6.91
C ASN A 26 6.05 13.83 6.37
N GLY A 27 5.00 13.16 6.86
CA GLY A 27 4.61 11.84 6.40
C GLY A 27 4.08 11.88 4.97
N ASN A 28 4.36 10.82 4.20
CA ASN A 28 3.78 10.64 2.87
C ASN A 28 2.94 9.37 2.88
N PHE A 29 1.69 9.47 2.43
CA PHE A 29 0.78 8.35 2.29
C PHE A 29 0.54 8.06 0.82
N GLN A 30 0.68 6.79 0.44
CA GLN A 30 0.45 6.30 -0.91
C GLN A 30 -0.75 5.35 -0.91
N GLN A 31 -1.70 5.61 -1.80
CA GLN A 31 -2.81 4.70 -2.11
C GLN A 31 -2.91 4.52 -3.62
N ASP A 32 -3.54 3.43 -4.06
CA ASP A 32 -3.84 3.22 -5.47
C ASP A 32 -5.07 4.01 -5.93
N ASN A 33 -5.42 3.84 -7.20
CA ASN A 33 -6.53 4.53 -7.84
C ASN A 33 -7.88 3.77 -7.76
N ALA A 34 -8.07 2.88 -6.78
CA ALA A 34 -9.33 2.16 -6.62
C ALA A 34 -10.53 3.12 -6.44
N PRO A 35 -11.74 2.78 -6.93
CA PRO A 35 -12.88 3.70 -6.90
C PRO A 35 -13.21 4.26 -5.51
N CYS A 36 -13.07 3.45 -4.44
CA CYS A 36 -13.33 3.92 -3.08
C CYS A 36 -12.27 4.91 -2.56
N HIS A 37 -11.04 4.87 -3.06
CA HIS A 37 -9.97 5.78 -2.65
C HIS A 37 -10.07 7.15 -3.34
N LYS A 38 -10.75 7.20 -4.49
CA LYS A 38 -11.04 8.41 -5.27
C LYS A 38 -12.44 8.97 -5.06
N ASP A 39 -13.18 8.42 -4.11
CA ASP A 39 -14.49 8.95 -3.76
C ASP A 39 -14.32 10.35 -3.14
N ARG A 40 -15.27 11.23 -3.42
CA ARG A 40 -15.26 12.63 -2.96
C ARG A 40 -15.05 12.72 -1.45
N ILE A 41 -15.74 11.89 -0.66
CA ILE A 41 -15.65 11.96 0.81
C ILE A 41 -14.25 11.61 1.34
N VAL A 42 -13.50 10.79 0.60
CA VAL A 42 -12.16 10.38 0.98
C VAL A 42 -11.15 11.46 0.59
N LEU A 43 -11.30 12.03 -0.60
CA LEU A 43 -10.44 13.11 -1.09
C LEU A 43 -10.60 14.38 -0.26
N GLU A 44 -11.84 14.79 0.06
CA GLU A 44 -12.13 15.93 0.94
C GLU A 44 -11.49 15.76 2.32
N TRP A 45 -11.55 14.55 2.89
CA TRP A 45 -10.89 14.28 4.17
C TRP A 45 -9.37 14.47 4.09
N PHE A 46 -8.72 14.02 3.01
CA PHE A 46 -7.28 14.27 2.83
C PHE A 46 -6.95 15.74 2.59
N GLU A 47 -7.82 16.49 1.92
CA GLU A 47 -7.67 17.94 1.74
C GLU A 47 -7.72 18.67 3.09
N GLU A 48 -8.63 18.28 3.99
CA GLU A 48 -8.73 18.84 5.35
C GLU A 48 -7.49 18.55 6.22
N HIS A 49 -6.75 17.47 5.94
CA HIS A 49 -5.59 17.02 6.74
C HIS A 49 -4.25 17.19 6.01
N THR A 50 -4.20 18.01 4.96
CA THR A 50 -2.99 18.20 4.14
C THR A 50 -1.78 18.77 4.90
N ASP A 51 -2.02 19.48 6.01
CA ASP A 51 -0.97 20.04 6.86
C ASP A 51 -0.37 19.00 7.81
N GLU A 52 -0.99 17.82 7.93
CA GLU A 52 -0.61 16.77 8.86
C GLU A 52 0.13 15.61 8.18
N PHE A 53 -0.16 15.32 6.92
CA PHE A 53 0.65 14.46 6.07
C PHE A 53 0.20 14.59 4.61
N HIS A 54 1.08 14.22 3.70
CA HIS A 54 0.84 14.36 2.27
C HIS A 54 0.28 13.09 1.63
N LEU A 55 -0.88 13.20 0.98
CA LEU A 55 -1.38 12.18 0.05
C LEU A 55 -0.62 12.28 -1.28
N MET A 56 0.13 11.23 -1.63
CA MET A 56 0.89 11.18 -2.88
C MET A 56 -0.02 11.04 -4.11
N SER A 57 0.28 11.80 -5.16
CA SER A 57 -0.34 11.60 -6.47
C SER A 57 0.11 10.27 -7.08
N TRP A 58 -0.84 9.39 -7.42
CA TRP A 58 -0.55 8.09 -8.01
C TRP A 58 -1.08 8.00 -9.46
N PRO A 59 -0.28 7.53 -10.44
CA PRO A 59 -0.78 7.34 -11.80
C PRO A 59 -1.77 6.16 -11.89
N PRO A 60 -2.75 6.19 -12.81
CA PRO A 60 -3.62 5.05 -13.04
C PRO A 60 -2.84 3.85 -13.60
N ASN A 61 -3.27 2.64 -13.25
CA ASN A 61 -2.80 1.37 -13.80
C ASN A 61 -1.30 1.07 -13.62
N LEU A 62 -0.69 1.45 -12.48
CA LEU A 62 0.70 1.10 -12.15
C LEU A 62 0.81 0.17 -10.94
N PRO A 63 0.41 -1.11 -11.06
CA PRO A 63 0.54 -2.08 -9.98
C PRO A 63 2.01 -2.33 -9.61
N ASP A 64 2.91 -2.34 -10.61
CA ASP A 64 4.35 -2.64 -10.42
C ASP A 64 5.08 -1.62 -9.54
N LEU A 65 4.54 -0.40 -9.46
CA LEU A 65 5.08 0.65 -8.60
C LEU A 65 4.52 0.59 -7.18
N ASN A 66 3.43 -0.13 -6.92
CA ASN A 66 2.86 -0.21 -5.58
C ASN A 66 3.66 -1.21 -4.72
N PRO A 67 4.41 -0.78 -3.69
CA PRO A 67 5.17 -1.69 -2.82
C PRO A 67 4.28 -2.76 -2.18
N MET A 68 3.02 -2.44 -1.87
CA MET A 68 2.11 -3.37 -1.22
C MET A 68 1.82 -4.62 -2.06
N GLU A 69 1.82 -4.52 -3.39
CA GLU A 69 1.67 -5.70 -4.27
C GLU A 69 2.80 -6.71 -4.07
N HIS A 70 4.02 -6.21 -3.85
CA HIS A 70 5.16 -7.08 -3.56
C HIS A 70 5.03 -7.75 -2.19
N VAL A 71 4.52 -7.02 -1.19
CA VAL A 71 4.27 -7.59 0.15
C VAL A 71 3.21 -8.70 0.06
N TRP A 72 2.12 -8.46 -0.68
CA TRP A 72 1.09 -9.48 -0.91
C TRP A 72 1.63 -10.70 -1.64
N GLY A 73 2.47 -10.52 -2.66
CA GLY A 73 3.12 -11.64 -3.35
C GLY A 73 4.01 -12.48 -2.43
N VAL A 74 4.78 -11.85 -1.53
CA VAL A 74 5.59 -12.57 -0.53
C VAL A 74 4.69 -13.34 0.44
N MET A 75 3.62 -12.71 0.93
CA MET A 75 2.68 -13.38 1.85
C MET A 75 1.99 -14.57 1.20
N GLU A 76 1.53 -14.41 -0.04
CA GLU A 76 0.90 -15.49 -0.82
C GLU A 76 1.87 -16.65 -1.03
N TRP A 77 3.13 -16.36 -1.40
CA TRP A 77 4.16 -17.38 -1.57
C TRP A 77 4.40 -18.17 -0.28
N GLN A 78 4.55 -17.48 0.86
CA GLN A 78 4.73 -18.14 2.16
C GLN A 78 3.51 -18.97 2.55
N LEU A 79 2.31 -18.44 2.34
CA LEU A 79 1.06 -19.14 2.64
C LEU A 79 0.93 -20.43 1.82
N ARG A 80 1.27 -20.37 0.52
CA ARG A 80 1.24 -21.54 -0.38
C ARG A 80 2.30 -22.60 -0.03
N ALA A 81 3.40 -22.20 0.58
CA ALA A 81 4.46 -23.11 1.02
C ALA A 81 4.10 -23.87 2.32
N GLN A 82 3.11 -23.40 3.10
CA GLN A 82 2.70 -24.05 4.34
C GLN A 82 1.82 -25.29 4.09
N THR A 83 2.15 -26.39 4.77
CA THR A 83 1.40 -27.65 4.74
C THR A 83 0.95 -28.08 6.15
N PRO A 84 -0.27 -28.61 6.33
CA PRO A 84 -1.32 -28.84 5.32
C PRO A 84 -1.97 -27.51 4.88
N SER A 85 -2.77 -27.53 3.81
CA SER A 85 -3.53 -26.35 3.37
C SER A 85 -4.55 -25.89 4.43
N CYS A 86 -4.97 -24.63 4.35
CA CYS A 86 -5.94 -24.05 5.29
C CYS A 86 -7.34 -24.66 5.04
N PRO A 87 -7.95 -25.35 6.02
CA PRO A 87 -9.24 -26.03 5.80
C PRO A 87 -10.45 -25.08 5.86
N ASN A 88 -10.30 -23.90 6.45
CA ASN A 88 -11.37 -22.90 6.58
C ASN A 88 -10.80 -21.48 6.65
N ILE A 89 -11.70 -20.49 6.63
CA ILE A 89 -11.35 -19.07 6.63
C ILE A 89 -10.68 -18.59 7.92
N THR A 90 -10.98 -19.19 9.07
CA THR A 90 -10.35 -18.85 10.35
C THR A 90 -8.87 -19.23 10.32
N ASN A 91 -8.55 -20.46 9.92
CA ASN A 91 -7.16 -20.90 9.78
C ASN A 91 -6.40 -20.10 8.72
N LEU A 92 -7.07 -19.70 7.63
CA LEU A 92 -6.48 -18.82 6.62
C LEU A 92 -6.13 -17.45 7.22
N ARG A 93 -7.07 -16.85 7.96
CA ARG A 93 -6.85 -15.56 8.64
C ARG A 93 -5.67 -15.64 9.61
N ASP A 94 -5.64 -16.66 10.46
CA ASP A 94 -4.60 -16.81 11.48
C ASP A 94 -3.21 -16.97 10.85
N ARG A 95 -3.11 -17.74 9.77
CA ARG A 95 -1.85 -17.88 9.01
C ARG A 95 -1.44 -16.60 8.30
N CYS A 96 -2.37 -15.87 7.70
CA CYS A 96 -2.06 -14.57 7.09
C CYS A 96 -1.52 -13.58 8.14
N LEU A 97 -2.11 -13.57 9.34
CA LEU A 97 -1.63 -12.74 10.45
C LEU A 97 -0.25 -13.18 10.93
N ASP A 98 -0.03 -14.48 11.12
CA ASP A 98 1.28 -15.02 11.51
C ASP A 98 2.37 -14.67 10.50
N ILE A 99 2.10 -14.85 9.20
CA ILE A 99 3.02 -14.43 8.14
C ILE A 99 3.29 -12.94 8.22
N TRP A 100 2.24 -12.10 8.30
CA TRP A 100 2.36 -10.64 8.38
C TRP A 100 3.26 -10.18 9.53
N TYR A 101 3.05 -10.72 10.73
CA TYR A 101 3.84 -10.36 11.92
C TYR A 101 5.30 -10.84 11.85
N ASN A 102 5.58 -11.91 11.10
CA ASN A 102 6.92 -12.47 10.93
C ASN A 102 7.67 -11.94 9.70
N LEU A 103 7.06 -11.06 8.89
CA LEU A 103 7.74 -10.44 7.76
C LEU A 103 8.94 -9.61 8.21
N SER A 104 10.09 -9.84 7.57
CA SER A 104 11.34 -9.19 7.96
C SER A 104 11.32 -7.68 7.71
N PRO A 105 11.68 -6.84 8.70
CA PRO A 105 11.83 -5.40 8.50
C PRO A 105 12.83 -5.02 7.40
N VAL A 106 13.82 -5.88 7.12
CA VAL A 106 14.80 -5.69 6.05
C VAL A 106 14.13 -5.76 4.67
N MET A 107 13.08 -6.56 4.52
CA MET A 107 12.30 -6.66 3.29
C MET A 107 11.66 -5.31 2.95
N TYR A 108 10.97 -4.68 3.90
CA TYR A 108 10.32 -3.38 3.70
C TYR A 108 11.34 -2.30 3.31
N LYS A 109 12.49 -2.26 4.00
CA LYS A 109 13.57 -1.32 3.68
C LYS A 109 14.11 -1.49 2.26
N LYS A 110 14.37 -2.74 1.85
CA LYS A 110 14.84 -3.04 0.48
C LYS A 110 13.80 -2.67 -0.57
N LEU A 111 12.52 -2.91 -0.28
CA LEU A 111 11.42 -2.61 -1.16
C LEU A 111 11.30 -1.09 -1.40
N VAL A 112 11.28 -0.30 -0.33
CA VAL A 112 11.29 1.17 -0.42
C VAL A 112 12.55 1.67 -1.13
N ALA A 113 13.73 1.17 -0.78
CA ALA A 113 14.98 1.55 -1.43
C ALA A 113 15.03 1.21 -2.93
N SER A 114 14.23 0.23 -3.39
CA SER A 114 14.16 -0.13 -4.80
C SER A 114 13.28 0.80 -5.65
N MET A 115 12.45 1.65 -5.01
CA MET A 115 11.46 2.49 -5.71
C MET A 115 12.06 3.44 -6.75
N PRO A 116 13.16 4.18 -6.48
CA PRO A 116 13.75 5.06 -7.49
C PRO A 116 14.13 4.32 -8.78
N ARG A 117 14.69 3.11 -8.65
CA ARG A 117 15.02 2.26 -9.81
C ARG A 117 13.77 1.81 -10.56
N ARG A 118 12.74 1.31 -9.86
CA ARG A 118 11.48 0.86 -10.49
C ARG A 118 10.81 2.00 -11.26
N VAL A 119 10.83 3.21 -10.72
CA VAL A 119 10.30 4.40 -11.38
C VAL A 119 11.13 4.73 -12.63
N ALA A 120 12.46 4.67 -12.56
CA ALA A 120 13.32 4.89 -13.72
C ALA A 120 13.05 3.86 -14.83
N ASP A 121 13.00 2.57 -14.48
CA ASP A 121 12.72 1.48 -15.42
C ASP A 121 11.36 1.69 -16.11
N PHE A 122 10.33 2.09 -15.35
CA PHE A 122 9.01 2.41 -15.90
C PHE A 122 9.04 3.59 -16.88
N LEU A 123 9.78 4.65 -16.56
CA LEU A 123 9.90 5.82 -17.43
C LEU A 123 10.62 5.49 -18.74
N GLU A 124 11.65 4.63 -18.70
CA GLU A 124 12.35 4.15 -19.90
C GLU A 124 11.43 3.32 -20.79
N VAL A 125 10.66 2.38 -20.23
CA VAL A 125 9.68 1.58 -20.99
C VAL A 125 8.64 2.49 -21.66
N LYS A 126 8.13 3.49 -20.95
CA LYS A 126 7.14 4.42 -21.50
C LYS A 126 7.71 5.28 -22.64
N ARG A 127 8.96 5.74 -22.53
CA ARG A 127 9.67 6.44 -23.61
C ARG A 127 9.88 5.54 -24.83
N GLY A 128 10.27 4.29 -24.61
CA GLY A 128 10.41 3.31 -25.70
C GLY A 128 9.10 2.99 -26.41
N ALA A 129 7.98 2.90 -25.68
CA ALA A 129 6.66 2.63 -26.23
C ALA A 129 6.04 3.82 -27.00
N THR A 130 6.52 5.04 -26.80
CA THR A 130 6.04 6.24 -27.54
C THR A 130 6.81 6.53 -28.83
N LEU A 131 7.87 5.75 -29.13
CA LEU A 131 8.71 5.91 -30.31
C LEU A 131 8.34 4.96 -31.47
N TYR A 132 7.16 4.33 -31.43
CA TYR A 132 6.62 3.46 -32.49
C TYR A 132 5.31 4.00 -33.05
#